data_AF-A0AAW8R7R4-F1
#
_entry.id   AF-A0AAW8R7R4-F1
#
_cell.length_a   1.000
_cell.length_b   1.000
_cell.length_c   1.000
_cell.angle_alpha   90.00
_cell.angle_beta   90.00
_cell.angle_gamma   90.00
#
_symmetry.space_group_name_H-M   'P 1'
#
loop_
_entity.id
_entity.type
_entity.pdbx_description
1 polymer ?
#
loop_
_entity_poly.entity_id
_entity_poly.type
_entity_poly.pdbx_seq_one_letter_code
_entity_poly.pdbx_strand_id
1 'polypeptide(L)'
;MKKVILSSSILLIILAIAASALAIIGFGDRFNPLVKSEPVYVLTSTKDAVKVPEGGYHYTQKAYNQDGDESPIKYYAGGILKEGAYLKLDAKGDYVREWEEVTQNDVPKKALEKLNQLSPN
;
A
#
# COMPACT_ATOMS: atom_id res chain seq x y z
N MET A 1 -23.77 43.57 -10.46
CA MET A 1 -23.61 42.26 -11.16
C MET A 1 -22.24 41.62 -10.90
N LYS A 2 -21.73 41.60 -9.65
CA LYS A 2 -20.41 41.03 -9.30
C LYS A 2 -20.45 40.01 -8.14
N LYS A 3 -21.64 39.72 -7.59
CA LYS A 3 -21.83 38.84 -6.43
C LYS A 3 -22.36 37.44 -6.77
N VAL A 4 -22.75 37.19 -8.03
CA VAL A 4 -23.39 35.94 -8.46
C VAL A 4 -22.38 34.92 -9.01
N ILE A 5 -21.21 35.39 -9.47
CA ILE A 5 -20.13 34.52 -9.99
C ILE A 5 -19.36 33.85 -8.83
N LEU A 6 -19.29 34.49 -7.66
CA LEU A 6 -18.56 33.97 -6.51
C LEU A 6 -19.28 32.79 -5.82
N SER A 7 -20.62 32.71 -5.89
CA SER A 7 -21.37 31.62 -5.24
C SER A 7 -21.35 30.30 -6.02
N SER A 8 -21.23 30.36 -7.35
CA SER A 8 -21.15 29.16 -8.21
C SER A 8 -19.83 28.41 -8.00
N SER A 9 -18.71 29.13 -7.88
CA SER A 9 -17.40 28.53 -7.60
C SER A 9 -17.35 27.84 -6.24
N ILE A 10 -17.98 28.43 -5.22
CA ILE A 10 -18.06 27.83 -3.87
C ILE A 10 -18.89 26.53 -3.92
N LEU A 11 -20.02 26.52 -4.64
CA LEU A 11 -20.84 25.32 -4.78
C LEU A 11 -20.11 24.19 -5.52
N LEU A 12 -19.35 24.53 -6.57
CA LEU A 12 -18.51 23.56 -7.30
C LEU A 12 -17.40 22.98 -6.41
N ILE A 13 -16.78 23.79 -5.56
CA ILE A 13 -15.77 23.33 -4.59
C ILE A 13 -16.40 22.37 -3.57
N ILE A 14 -17.59 22.68 -3.04
CA ILE A 14 -18.30 21.81 -2.09
C ILE A 14 -18.67 20.46 -2.74
N LEU A 15 -19.17 20.49 -3.98
CA LEU A 15 -19.46 19.27 -4.76
C LEU A 15 -18.20 18.44 -5.02
N ALA A 16 -17.07 19.09 -5.34
CA ALA A 16 -15.79 18.40 -5.53
C ALA A 16 -15.27 17.77 -4.23
N ILE A 17 -15.39 18.46 -3.08
CA ILE A 17 -15.01 17.91 -1.77
C ILE A 17 -15.89 16.70 -1.41
N ALA A 18 -17.22 16.81 -1.59
CA ALA A 18 -18.14 15.71 -1.31
C ALA A 18 -17.88 14.48 -2.21
N ALA A 19 -17.64 14.69 -3.50
CA ALA A 19 -17.26 13.62 -4.43
C ALA A 19 -15.92 12.95 -4.03
N SER A 20 -14.94 13.75 -3.60
CA SER A 20 -13.65 13.21 -3.14
C SER A 20 -13.79 12.38 -1.86
N ALA A 21 -14.61 12.80 -0.90
CA ALA A 21 -14.89 12.04 0.33
C ALA A 21 -15.57 10.70 0.02
N LEU A 22 -16.53 10.69 -0.91
CA LEU A 22 -17.18 9.45 -1.36
C LEU A 22 -16.19 8.51 -2.06
N ALA A 23 -15.23 9.05 -2.83
CA ALA A 23 -14.21 8.24 -3.48
C ALA A 23 -13.26 7.55 -2.47
N ILE A 24 -12.90 8.21 -1.37
CA ILE A 24 -12.07 7.63 -0.30
C ILE A 24 -12.76 6.40 0.33
N ILE A 25 -14.08 6.48 0.56
CA ILE A 25 -14.85 5.41 1.21
C ILE A 25 -15.14 4.25 0.26
N GLY A 26 -15.51 4.54 -0.99
CA GLY A 26 -15.98 3.51 -1.94
C GLY A 26 -14.87 2.77 -2.70
N PHE A 27 -13.70 3.39 -2.87
CA PHE A 27 -12.66 2.89 -3.77
C PHE A 27 -11.31 2.57 -3.08
N GLY A 28 -11.17 2.92 -1.80
CA GLY A 28 -9.94 2.71 -1.02
C GLY A 28 -8.74 3.53 -1.55
N ASP A 29 -7.54 3.16 -1.11
CA ASP A 29 -6.33 3.93 -1.37
C ASP A 29 -5.94 3.98 -2.86
N ARG A 30 -6.35 2.98 -3.66
CA ARG A 30 -6.14 2.92 -5.11
C ARG A 30 -6.50 4.23 -5.82
N PHE A 31 -7.64 4.83 -5.47
CA PHE A 31 -8.19 6.00 -6.16
C PHE A 31 -8.17 7.29 -5.32
N ASN A 32 -7.74 7.22 -4.06
CA ASN A 32 -7.60 8.38 -3.19
C ASN A 32 -6.46 9.30 -3.70
N PRO A 33 -6.72 10.57 -4.07
CA PRO A 33 -5.68 11.48 -4.56
C PRO A 33 -4.73 11.97 -3.45
N LEU A 34 -5.09 11.80 -2.18
CA LEU A 34 -4.28 12.22 -1.04
C LEU A 34 -3.23 11.17 -0.63
N VAL A 35 -3.41 9.93 -1.08
CA VAL A 35 -2.49 8.82 -0.78
C VAL A 35 -1.42 8.77 -1.87
N LYS A 36 -0.17 8.78 -1.43
CA LYS A 36 0.98 8.70 -2.34
C LYS A 36 1.18 7.26 -2.80
N SER A 37 1.65 7.10 -4.04
CA SER A 37 2.18 5.83 -4.51
C SER A 37 3.68 5.79 -4.24
N GLU A 38 4.14 4.76 -3.54
CA GLU A 38 5.53 4.56 -3.19
C GLU A 38 5.84 3.07 -2.99
N PRO A 39 7.08 2.62 -3.26
CA PRO A 39 7.46 1.25 -2.99
C PRO A 39 7.57 1.00 -1.49
N VAL A 40 7.01 -0.11 -1.04
CA VAL A 40 7.22 -0.64 0.32
C VAL A 40 7.83 -2.03 0.24
N TYR A 41 8.55 -2.42 1.29
CA TYR A 41 9.34 -3.64 1.33
C TYR A 41 8.88 -4.53 2.47
N VAL A 42 8.77 -5.84 2.22
CA VAL A 42 8.40 -6.85 3.21
C VAL A 42 9.43 -7.97 3.25
N LEU A 43 9.48 -8.67 4.38
CA LEU A 43 10.14 -9.96 4.53
C LEU A 43 9.04 -11.02 4.60
N THR A 44 9.03 -11.94 3.64
CA THR A 44 7.95 -12.94 3.53
C THR A 44 7.95 -13.89 4.73
N SER A 45 6.76 -14.17 5.23
CA SER A 45 6.50 -15.14 6.29
C SER A 45 5.16 -15.81 6.00
N THR A 46 5.06 -17.12 6.22
CA THR A 46 3.81 -17.85 6.01
C THR A 46 2.87 -17.81 7.22
N LYS A 47 3.30 -17.21 8.34
CA LYS A 47 2.54 -17.15 9.60
C LYS A 47 1.12 -16.61 9.42
N ASP A 48 0.98 -15.54 8.63
CA ASP A 48 -0.28 -14.82 8.42
C ASP A 48 -0.79 -14.99 6.97
N ALA A 49 -0.36 -16.06 6.28
CA ALA A 49 -0.81 -16.37 4.92
C ALA A 49 -2.16 -17.10 4.94
N VAL A 50 -3.14 -16.57 4.21
CA VAL A 50 -4.50 -17.11 4.12
C VAL A 50 -4.76 -17.58 2.70
N LYS A 51 -4.99 -18.88 2.51
CA LYS A 51 -5.37 -19.44 1.20
C LYS A 51 -6.76 -18.94 0.82
N VAL A 52 -6.93 -18.53 -0.44
CA VAL A 52 -8.24 -18.08 -0.95
C VAL A 52 -8.92 -19.15 -1.81
N PRO A 53 -10.27 -19.17 -1.89
CA PRO A 53 -11.02 -20.16 -2.68
C PRO A 53 -10.65 -20.19 -4.16
N GLU A 54 -10.33 -19.02 -4.75
CA GLU A 54 -9.96 -18.88 -6.16
C GLU A 54 -8.54 -19.38 -6.46
N GLY A 55 -7.79 -19.78 -5.44
CA GLY A 55 -6.38 -20.17 -5.54
C GLY A 55 -5.42 -19.04 -5.17
N GLY A 56 -4.22 -19.42 -4.71
CA GLY A 56 -3.24 -18.48 -4.16
C GLY A 56 -3.51 -18.11 -2.70
N TYR A 57 -2.83 -17.07 -2.23
CA TYR A 57 -2.77 -16.67 -0.83
C TYR A 57 -2.81 -15.15 -0.67
N HIS A 58 -3.57 -14.68 0.31
CA HIS A 58 -3.43 -13.33 0.84
C HIS A 58 -2.43 -13.31 2.00
N TYR A 59 -1.59 -12.29 2.01
CA TYR A 59 -0.63 -12.02 3.06
C TYR A 59 -1.01 -10.73 3.77
N THR A 60 -0.88 -10.71 5.09
CA THR A 60 -0.90 -9.48 5.89
C THR A 60 0.42 -9.39 6.64
N GLN A 61 1.21 -8.34 6.38
CA GLN A 61 2.56 -8.22 6.94
C GLN A 61 2.90 -6.79 7.31
N LYS A 62 3.95 -6.63 8.11
CA LYS A 62 4.63 -5.35 8.29
C LYS A 62 5.48 -5.04 7.06
N ALA A 63 5.27 -3.88 6.47
CA ALA A 63 6.07 -3.33 5.40
C ALA A 63 6.81 -2.08 5.88
N TYR A 64 7.90 -1.76 5.20
CA TYR A 64 8.66 -0.54 5.45
C TYR A 64 8.88 0.21 4.14
N ASN A 65 8.64 1.51 4.13
CA ASN A 65 8.98 2.37 2.99
C ASN A 65 10.50 2.62 2.92
N GLN A 66 10.95 3.41 1.95
CA GLN A 66 12.39 3.71 1.78
C GLN A 66 13.01 4.41 3.01
N ASP A 67 12.20 5.11 3.80
CA ASP A 67 12.61 5.79 5.03
C ASP A 67 12.60 4.90 6.28
N GLY A 68 12.13 3.66 6.16
CA GLY A 68 12.02 2.71 7.26
C GLY A 68 10.77 2.93 8.13
N ASP A 69 9.78 3.70 7.64
CA ASP A 69 8.50 3.88 8.31
C ASP A 69 7.65 2.62 8.14
N GLU A 70 7.07 2.14 9.24
CA GLU A 70 6.26 0.92 9.27
C GLU A 70 4.83 1.19 8.79
N SER A 71 4.31 0.29 7.96
CA SER A 71 2.87 0.21 7.66
C SER A 71 2.42 -1.25 7.57
N PRO A 72 1.19 -1.59 8.00
CA PRO A 72 0.60 -2.87 7.65
C PRO A 72 0.26 -2.89 6.16
N ILE A 73 0.56 -3.99 5.47
CA ILE A 73 0.25 -4.16 4.05
C ILE A 73 -0.48 -5.47 3.81
N LYS A 74 -1.38 -5.47 2.82
CA LYS A 74 -2.08 -6.66 2.34
C LYS A 74 -1.80 -6.86 0.85
N TYR A 75 -1.44 -8.08 0.48
CA TYR A 75 -1.16 -8.39 -0.92
C TYR A 75 -1.51 -9.85 -1.24
N TYR A 76 -1.65 -10.14 -2.53
CA TYR A 76 -1.98 -11.47 -3.04
C TYR A 76 -0.79 -12.06 -3.77
N ALA A 77 -0.55 -13.37 -3.58
CA ALA A 77 0.34 -14.14 -4.43
C ALA A 77 -0.38 -15.38 -4.98
N GLY A 78 -0.11 -15.72 -6.24
CA GLY A 78 -0.72 -16.89 -6.90
C GLY A 78 -0.31 -18.24 -6.30
N GLY A 79 0.73 -18.27 -5.48
CA GLY A 79 1.21 -19.45 -4.77
C GLY A 79 1.77 -19.08 -3.41
N ILE A 80 2.15 -20.10 -2.63
CA ILE A 80 2.82 -19.87 -1.36
C ILE A 80 4.22 -19.31 -1.62
N LEU A 81 4.52 -18.17 -1.02
CA LEU A 81 5.83 -17.53 -1.10
C LEU A 81 6.84 -18.26 -0.22
N LYS A 82 8.09 -18.30 -0.68
CA LYS A 82 9.24 -18.76 0.11
C LYS A 82 9.38 -17.86 1.34
N GLU A 83 9.65 -18.42 2.51
CA GLU A 83 9.93 -17.64 3.72
C GLU A 83 11.28 -16.92 3.67
N GLY A 84 11.35 -15.73 4.26
CA GLY A 84 12.57 -14.94 4.36
C GLY A 84 13.04 -14.33 3.04
N ALA A 85 12.19 -14.27 2.02
CA ALA A 85 12.43 -13.54 0.79
C ALA A 85 12.07 -12.06 0.99
N TYR A 86 12.83 -11.17 0.34
CA TYR A 86 12.48 -9.75 0.31
C TYR A 86 11.60 -9.50 -0.90
N LEU A 87 10.47 -8.82 -0.69
CA LEU A 87 9.66 -8.33 -1.80
C LEU A 87 9.65 -6.81 -1.82
N LYS A 88 9.59 -6.25 -3.02
CA LYS A 88 9.25 -4.86 -3.28
C LYS A 88 7.83 -4.80 -3.83
N LEU A 89 6.98 -4.02 -3.18
CA LEU A 89 5.56 -3.87 -3.50
C LEU A 89 5.34 -2.46 -4.07
N ASP A 90 4.76 -2.36 -5.27
CA ASP A 90 4.24 -1.08 -5.79
C ASP A 90 2.93 -0.77 -5.08
N ALA A 91 3.01 0.06 -4.04
CA ALA A 91 1.91 0.34 -3.13
C ALA A 91 1.39 1.76 -3.29
N LYS A 92 0.10 1.92 -3.04
CA LYS A 92 -0.55 3.20 -2.80
C LYS A 92 -1.35 3.03 -1.52
N GLY A 93 -0.78 3.48 -0.40
CA GLY A 93 -1.32 3.16 0.92
C GLY A 93 -1.38 1.65 1.13
N ASP A 94 -2.57 1.11 1.44
CA ASP A 94 -2.79 -0.33 1.62
C ASP A 94 -3.00 -1.12 0.32
N TYR A 95 -3.18 -0.43 -0.81
CA TYR A 95 -3.40 -1.05 -2.11
C TYR A 95 -2.08 -1.41 -2.78
N VAL A 96 -1.90 -2.69 -3.10
CA VAL A 96 -0.74 -3.20 -3.84
C VAL A 96 -1.15 -3.48 -5.28
N ARG A 97 -0.46 -2.85 -6.23
CA ARG A 97 -0.68 -3.07 -7.66
C ARG A 97 0.00 -4.36 -8.12
N GLU A 98 1.27 -4.48 -7.79
CA GLU A 98 2.13 -5.61 -8.14
C GLU A 98 3.28 -5.71 -7.12
N TRP A 99 3.96 -6.85 -7.14
CA TRP A 99 5.13 -7.10 -6.31
C TRP A 99 6.15 -7.94 -7.09
N GLU A 100 7.41 -7.79 -6.70
CA GLU A 100 8.53 -8.54 -7.25
C GLU A 100 9.42 -9.03 -6.10
N GLU A 101 9.99 -10.23 -6.25
CA GLU A 101 11.05 -10.70 -5.36
C GLU A 101 12.34 -9.95 -5.68
N VAL A 102 13.00 -9.44 -4.63
CA VAL A 102 14.22 -8.65 -4.75
C VAL A 102 15.31 -9.18 -3.82
N THR A 103 16.55 -8.76 -4.05
CA THR A 103 17.66 -9.10 -3.15
C THR A 103 17.82 -8.05 -2.06
N GLN A 104 18.57 -8.37 -1.00
CA GLN A 104 18.89 -7.41 0.07
C GLN A 104 19.51 -6.10 -0.47
N ASN A 105 20.27 -6.16 -1.55
CA ASN A 105 20.94 -5.00 -2.13
C ASN A 105 19.96 -4.02 -2.79
N ASP A 106 18.78 -4.49 -3.16
CA ASP A 106 17.73 -3.68 -3.78
C ASP A 106 16.82 -3.01 -2.72
N VAL A 107 16.95 -3.43 -1.46
CA VAL A 107 16.17 -2.88 -0.34
C VAL A 107 16.90 -1.65 0.24
N PRO A 108 16.22 -0.50 0.36
CA PRO A 108 16.78 0.69 1.01
C PRO A 108 17.30 0.38 2.42
N LYS A 109 18.47 0.92 2.75
CA LYS A 109 19.18 0.58 4.00
C LYS A 109 18.31 0.67 5.25
N LYS A 110 17.51 1.74 5.40
CA LYS A 110 16.64 1.92 6.58
C LYS A 110 15.53 0.86 6.64
N ALA A 111 14.93 0.52 5.50
CA ALA A 111 13.95 -0.56 5.41
C ALA A 111 14.58 -1.92 5.73
N LEU A 112 15.77 -2.19 5.17
CA LEU A 112 16.50 -3.44 5.38
C LEU A 112 16.86 -3.66 6.86
N GLU A 113 17.32 -2.61 7.55
CA GLU A 113 17.62 -2.65 8.99
C GLU A 113 16.39 -3.05 9.81
N LYS A 114 15.20 -2.55 9.46
CA LYS A 114 13.93 -2.92 10.12
C LYS A 114 13.49 -4.34 9.77
N LEU A 115 13.59 -4.74 8.51
CA LEU A 115 13.21 -6.07 8.05
C LEU A 115 14.08 -7.16 8.68
N ASN A 116 15.38 -6.93 8.83
CA ASN A 116 16.29 -7.89 9.45
C ASN A 116 16.01 -8.11 10.94
N GLN A 117 15.30 -7.19 11.61
CA GLN A 117 14.82 -7.39 12.99
C GLN A 117 13.60 -8.31 13.07
N LEU A 118 12.92 -8.56 11.94
CA LEU A 118 11.79 -9.48 11.84
C LEU A 118 12.23 -10.91 11.51
N SER A 119 13.46 -11.09 11.01
CA SER A 119 14.00 -12.42 10.73
C SER A 119 14.08 -13.23 12.02
N PRO A 120 13.50 -14.44 12.09
CA PRO A 120 13.75 -15.34 13.20
C PRO A 120 15.25 -15.69 13.23
N ASN A 121 15.89 -15.51 14.39
CA ASN A 121 17.25 -16.00 14.66
C ASN A 121 17.31 -17.53 14.59
#